data_AF-A0A1W2D4T3-F1
#
_entry.id   AF-A0A1W2D4T3-F1
#
_cell.length_a   1.000
_cell.length_b   1.000
_cell.length_c   1.000
_cell.angle_alpha   90.00
_cell.angle_beta   90.00
_cell.angle_gamma   90.00
#
_symmetry.space_group_name_H-M   'P 1'
#
loop_
_entity.id
_entity.type
_entity.pdbx_description
1 polymer ?
#
loop_
_entity_poly.entity_id
_entity_poly.type
_entity_poly.pdbx_seq_one_letter_code
_entity_poly.pdbx_strand_id
1 'polypeptide(L)' 'MTKQTPTETSKTYPPSSELSGKAHVDASGYERRYAASVSDPEA' A
#
# COMPACT_ATOMS: atom_id res chain seq x y z
N MET A 1 -18.75 -15.48 16.03
CA MET A 1 -17.40 -15.05 16.46
C MET A 1 -16.35 -15.93 15.78
N THR A 2 -15.82 -15.51 14.63
CA THR A 2 -14.70 -16.19 13.97
C THR A 2 -13.39 -15.70 14.59
N LYS A 3 -12.63 -16.62 15.18
CA LYS A 3 -11.42 -16.34 15.96
C LYS A 3 -10.30 -15.86 15.04
N GLN A 4 -9.85 -14.61 15.20
CA GLN A 4 -8.55 -14.16 14.69
C GLN A 4 -7.45 -14.78 15.59
N THR A 5 -6.66 -15.67 15.02
CA THR A 5 -5.44 -16.23 15.62
C THR A 5 -4.39 -15.13 15.81
N PRO A 6 -3.55 -15.23 16.87
CA PRO A 6 -2.65 -14.15 17.25
C PRO A 6 -1.55 -13.97 16.20
N THR A 7 -1.27 -12.69 15.92
CA THR A 7 -0.32 -12.14 14.96
C THR A 7 1.04 -12.82 15.01
N GLU A 8 1.27 -13.76 14.10
CA GLU A 8 2.60 -14.02 13.55
C GLU A 8 3.10 -12.69 12.97
N THR A 9 4.28 -12.21 13.40
CA THR A 9 4.89 -10.98 12.88
C THR A 9 4.90 -11.07 11.37
N SER A 10 3.94 -10.41 10.71
CA SER A 10 3.65 -10.65 9.31
C SER A 10 4.88 -10.24 8.52
N LYS A 11 5.58 -11.22 7.93
CA LYS A 11 6.79 -10.93 7.16
C LYS A 11 6.39 -10.07 5.97
N THR A 12 6.81 -8.80 5.99
CA THR A 12 6.59 -7.89 4.87
C THR A 12 7.57 -8.26 3.76
N TYR A 13 7.03 -8.52 2.57
CA TYR A 13 7.82 -8.81 1.38
C TYR A 13 7.87 -7.54 0.53
N PRO A 14 8.99 -6.79 0.54
CA PRO A 14 9.09 -5.60 -0.29
C PRO A 14 9.07 -5.99 -1.78
N PRO A 15 8.63 -5.07 -2.65
CA PRO A 15 8.76 -5.26 -4.09
C PRO A 15 10.23 -5.47 -4.48
N SER A 16 10.44 -6.23 -5.56
CA SER A 16 11.79 -6.41 -6.13
C SER A 16 12.35 -5.09 -6.65
N SER A 17 13.68 -4.97 -6.71
CA SER A 17 14.33 -3.74 -7.18
C SER A 17 13.97 -3.39 -8.62
N GLU A 18 13.70 -4.40 -9.47
CA GLU A 18 13.21 -4.16 -10.83
C GLU A 18 11.84 -3.49 -10.84
N LEU A 19 10.91 -3.97 -10.01
CA LEU A 19 9.57 -3.40 -9.91
C LEU A 19 9.62 -1.99 -9.31
N SER A 20 10.40 -1.79 -8.25
CA SER A 20 10.57 -0.47 -7.64
C SER A 20 11.17 0.55 -8.59
N GLY A 21 12.13 0.16 -9.46
CA GLY A 21 12.76 1.07 -10.41
C GLY A 21 11.88 1.47 -11.60
N LYS A 22 10.86 0.67 -11.94
CA LYS A 22 9.93 0.93 -13.05
C LYS A 22 8.56 1.45 -12.58
N ALA A 23 8.33 1.53 -11.27
CA ALA A 23 7.04 1.92 -10.72
C ALA A 23 6.69 3.38 -11.05
N HIS A 24 5.42 3.62 -11.39
CA HIS A 24 4.89 4.97 -11.64
C HIS A 24 4.63 5.76 -10.36
N VAL A 25 4.70 5.11 -9.20
CA VAL A 25 4.32 5.68 -7.91
C VAL A 25 5.16 5.03 -6.81
N ASP A 26 5.71 5.85 -5.92
CA ASP A 26 6.34 5.43 -4.68
C ASP A 26 5.31 5.40 -3.52
N ALA A 27 5.71 4.94 -2.34
CA ALA A 27 4.81 4.87 -1.18
C ALA A 27 4.13 6.21 -0.87
N SER A 28 4.90 7.31 -0.86
CA SER A 28 4.40 8.66 -0.56
C SER A 28 3.52 9.21 -1.69
N GLY A 29 3.80 8.82 -2.93
CA GLY A 29 2.94 9.13 -4.08
C GLY A 29 1.60 8.40 -4.01
N TYR A 30 1.61 7.14 -3.55
CA TYR A 30 0.40 6.35 -3.37
C TYR A 30 -0.48 6.94 -2.27
N GLU A 31 0.10 7.31 -1.13
CA GLU A 31 -0.63 7.94 -0.02
C GLU A 31 -1.34 9.22 -0.46
N ARG A 32 -0.65 10.09 -1.22
CA ARG A 32 -1.26 11.33 -1.75
C ARG A 32 -2.41 11.05 -2.70
N ARG A 33 -2.23 10.10 -3.63
CA ARG A 33 -3.30 9.72 -4.57
C ARG A 33 -4.49 9.10 -3.82
N TYR A 34 -4.23 8.25 -2.85
CA TYR A 34 -5.27 7.64 -2.03
C TYR A 34 -6.05 8.70 -1.25
N ALA A 35 -5.35 9.62 -0.58
CA ALA A 35 -5.99 10.72 0.13
C ALA A 35 -6.86 11.59 -0.79
N ALA A 36 -6.39 11.89 -2.00
CA ALA A 36 -7.17 12.60 -3.01
C ALA A 36 -8.42 11.80 -3.42
N SER A 37 -8.26 10.51 -3.76
CA SER A 37 -9.36 9.63 -4.15
C SER A 37 -10.41 9.44 -3.05
N VAL A 38 -10.03 9.52 -1.78
CA VAL A 38 -10.97 9.42 -0.65
C VAL A 38 -11.66 10.75 -0.37
N SER A 39 -10.94 11.87 -0.51
CA SER A 39 -11.46 13.18 -0.13
C SER A 39 -12.37 13.78 -1.21
N ASP A 40 -11.97 13.67 -2.48
CA ASP A 40 -12.76 14.14 -3.62
C ASP A 40 -12.39 13.35 -4.89
N PRO A 41 -13.11 12.26 -5.20
CA PRO A 41 -12.78 11.37 -6.31
C PRO A 41 -13.05 11.95 -7.70
N GLU A 42 -13.87 13.00 -7.83
CA GLU A 42 -14.35 13.54 -9.11
C GLU A 42 -13.55 14.77 -9.61
N ALA A 43 -12.52 15.18 -8.89
CA ALA A 43 -11.71 16.37 -9.16
C ALA A 43 -10.75 16.26 -10.36
#